data_AF-T1HBP3-F1
#
_entry.id   AF-T1HBP3-F1
#
_cell.length_a   1.000
_cell.length_b   1.000
_cell.length_c   1.000
_cell.angle_alpha   90.00
_cell.angle_beta   90.00
_cell.angle_gamma   90.00
#
_symmetry.space_group_name_H-M   'P 1'
#
loop_
_entity.id
_entity.type
_entity.pdbx_description
1 polymer ?
#
loop_
_entity_poly.entity_id
_entity_poly.type
_entity_poly.pdbx_seq_one_letter_code
_entity_poly.pdbx_strand_id
1 'polypeptide(L)'
;MLQNIRAKLKILLTFGVILCSLTLIKLNTKDFAHTNKVIITRREEEYIYGNDAFPTFQSIAELRSKYIKKKMLKLSNKVIRQKTSRNFNLKELEPNYNVHIFYYAWYRSPPNDRKLKYWNDERKFINITDTVPAATNYYPELGFYSSRNETVIRQHMQHLRMSGIGVLLVAWYPSDLDDTSEDILPLLIDAAANCNLKIALHIKSYSSRDPSHLVYYIYDPLDIEILSWRELLAEEGILSIRNTKYDGIFIGLIYSKKDSYEIKRAGFDGFYTYFPSNGATYGSTWKNWAHLNDLAKKYDLLFVPCVAPGYAEGPPDSSTRHRLEGRYYQVSWHSAINLNTTLIAVTSFNAWNEGSQIEPAVPRYVHKFIYLDYEPDGPVFYLQYTGSFIASLKNKM
;
A
#
# COMPACT_ATOMS: atom_id res chain seq x y z
N MET A 1 19.86 24.84 -15.01
CA MET A 1 18.65 24.16 -14.44
C MET A 1 17.40 24.47 -15.27
N LEU A 2 17.01 25.75 -15.44
CA LEU A 2 15.86 26.18 -16.27
C LEU A 2 15.90 25.78 -17.77
N GLN A 3 17.10 25.71 -18.39
CA GLN A 3 17.23 25.26 -19.78
C GLN A 3 16.98 23.75 -19.97
N ASN A 4 17.28 22.93 -18.96
CA ASN A 4 17.01 21.48 -19.00
C ASN A 4 15.50 21.17 -18.87
N ILE A 5 14.77 22.00 -18.13
CA ILE A 5 13.30 21.89 -17.99
C ILE A 5 12.61 22.25 -19.30
N ARG A 6 13.03 23.33 -19.98
CA ARG A 6 12.52 23.70 -21.31
C ARG A 6 12.84 22.66 -22.39
N ALA A 7 14.00 22.00 -22.32
CA ALA A 7 14.36 20.93 -23.24
C ALA A 7 13.50 19.67 -23.04
N LYS A 8 13.21 19.29 -21.79
CA LYS A 8 12.30 18.16 -21.47
C LYS A 8 10.84 18.45 -21.85
N LEU A 9 10.36 19.68 -21.67
CA LEU A 9 9.04 20.11 -22.13
C LEU A 9 8.92 20.13 -23.67
N LYS A 10 9.99 20.49 -24.39
CA LYS A 10 10.02 20.40 -25.86
C LYS A 10 9.97 18.96 -26.35
N ILE A 11 10.66 18.03 -25.69
CA ILE A 11 10.64 16.60 -26.03
C ILE A 11 9.22 16.01 -25.84
N LEU A 12 8.47 16.43 -24.81
CA LEU A 12 7.07 16.01 -24.65
C LEU A 12 6.14 16.55 -25.75
N LEU A 13 6.42 17.72 -26.31
CA LEU A 13 5.58 18.34 -27.35
C LEU A 13 5.83 17.75 -28.75
N THR A 14 7.01 17.17 -29.03
CA THR A 14 7.31 16.55 -30.34
C THR A 14 6.86 15.09 -30.45
N PHE A 15 6.69 14.36 -29.34
CA PHE A 15 6.28 12.95 -29.36
C PHE A 15 4.76 12.71 -29.48
N GLY A 16 3.95 13.79 -29.44
CA GLY A 16 2.49 13.69 -29.51
C GLY A 16 1.87 13.68 -30.92
N VAL A 17 2.64 13.87 -32.01
CA VAL A 17 2.03 14.09 -33.36
C VAL A 17 2.68 13.32 -34.52
N ILE A 18 3.85 12.71 -34.40
CA ILE A 18 4.61 12.17 -35.55
C ILE A 18 5.43 10.98 -35.01
N LEU A 19 5.31 9.70 -35.40
CA LEU A 19 5.09 9.13 -36.72
C LEU A 19 4.76 7.62 -36.62
N CYS A 20 3.95 7.15 -37.57
CA CYS A 20 4.10 5.86 -38.25
C CYS A 20 5.55 5.65 -38.75
N SER A 21 5.90 4.50 -39.33
CA SER A 21 7.13 4.28 -40.12
C SER A 21 8.52 4.37 -39.45
N LEU A 22 9.09 3.18 -39.21
CA LEU A 22 10.41 2.70 -39.69
C LEU A 22 11.64 3.63 -39.50
N THR A 23 12.66 3.20 -38.75
CA THR A 23 13.81 2.36 -39.20
C THR A 23 14.94 2.45 -38.17
N LEU A 24 15.64 1.33 -37.95
CA LEU A 24 16.86 1.19 -37.15
C LEU A 24 17.98 2.18 -37.53
N ILE A 25 18.66 2.75 -36.53
CA ILE A 25 20.12 2.98 -36.56
C ILE A 25 20.71 2.67 -35.16
N LYS A 26 21.63 1.70 -35.13
CA LYS A 26 22.53 1.38 -34.01
C LYS A 26 23.43 2.58 -33.70
N LEU A 27 23.63 2.92 -32.43
CA LEU A 27 24.87 3.54 -31.97
C LEU A 27 25.42 2.86 -30.72
N ASN A 28 26.72 2.64 -30.83
CA ASN A 28 27.64 1.87 -30.01
C ASN A 28 28.27 2.83 -28.99
N THR A 29 28.36 2.46 -27.72
CA THR A 29 29.19 3.19 -26.76
C THR A 29 30.08 2.21 -26.01
N LYS A 30 31.30 2.09 -26.53
CA LYS A 30 32.48 1.73 -25.75
C LYS A 30 32.85 2.90 -24.84
N ASP A 31 33.46 2.52 -23.72
CA ASP A 31 34.32 3.28 -22.82
C ASP A 31 33.64 4.31 -21.89
N PHE A 32 33.50 3.91 -20.62
CA PHE A 32 34.27 4.51 -19.53
C PHE A 32 34.36 3.50 -18.36
N ALA A 33 35.56 2.94 -18.18
CA ALA A 33 35.98 2.19 -17.01
C ALA A 33 36.81 3.09 -16.09
N HIS A 34 36.94 2.66 -14.82
CA HIS A 34 37.64 3.25 -13.66
C HIS A 34 36.80 4.23 -12.82
N THR A 35 36.72 4.16 -11.49
CA THR A 35 37.27 3.32 -10.40
C THR A 35 36.44 3.70 -9.15
N ASN A 36 35.99 2.80 -8.27
CA ASN A 36 36.74 2.39 -7.08
C ASN A 36 35.98 1.23 -6.39
N LYS A 37 36.64 0.07 -6.25
CA LYS A 37 36.21 -1.02 -5.38
C LYS A 37 36.47 -0.62 -3.94
N VAL A 38 35.41 -0.44 -3.14
CA VAL A 38 35.52 -0.49 -1.69
C VAL A 38 35.52 -1.96 -1.29
N ILE A 39 36.69 -2.48 -0.91
CA ILE A 39 36.83 -3.78 -0.28
C ILE A 39 36.42 -3.60 1.19
N ILE A 40 35.26 -4.11 1.56
CA ILE A 40 34.89 -4.30 2.97
C ILE A 40 35.33 -5.71 3.34
N THR A 41 36.51 -5.83 3.97
CA THR A 41 36.93 -7.04 4.67
C THR A 41 36.01 -7.27 5.85
N ARG A 42 35.17 -8.31 5.78
CA ARG A 42 34.33 -8.77 6.89
C ARG A 42 35.23 -9.57 7.84
N ARG A 43 35.44 -9.08 9.06
CA ARG A 43 36.01 -9.88 10.15
C ARG A 43 35.03 -11.03 10.44
N GLU A 44 35.49 -12.27 10.27
CA GLU A 44 34.83 -13.44 10.84
C GLU A 44 35.12 -13.41 12.35
N GLU A 45 34.11 -13.05 13.14
CA GLU A 45 34.14 -13.32 14.58
C GLU A 45 33.63 -14.74 14.80
N GLU A 46 34.53 -15.63 15.18
CA GLU A 46 34.21 -16.96 15.71
C GLU A 46 33.36 -16.79 16.98
N TYR A 47 32.07 -17.09 16.88
CA TYR A 47 31.21 -17.25 18.05
C TYR A 47 31.59 -18.57 18.76
N ILE A 48 32.33 -18.45 19.86
CA ILE A 48 32.53 -19.55 20.81
C ILE A 48 31.17 -19.77 21.51
N TYR A 49 30.50 -20.88 21.18
CA TYR A 49 29.30 -21.32 21.89
C TYR A 49 29.69 -21.73 23.32
N GLY A 50 29.25 -20.94 24.29
CA GLY A 50 29.19 -21.38 25.69
C GLY A 50 28.23 -22.56 25.84
N ASN A 51 28.53 -23.44 26.80
CA ASN A 51 27.81 -24.67 27.13
C ASN A 51 26.42 -24.44 27.76
N ASP A 52 25.64 -23.49 27.23
CA ASP A 52 24.24 -23.31 27.62
C ASP A 52 23.37 -24.24 26.77
N ALA A 53 22.57 -25.06 27.45
CA ALA A 53 21.71 -26.06 26.87
C ALA A 53 20.95 -25.53 25.63
N PHE A 54 21.19 -26.16 24.48
CA PHE A 54 20.42 -25.91 23.27
C PHE A 54 18.92 -25.97 23.60
N PRO A 55 18.11 -24.95 23.25
CA PRO A 55 16.68 -25.02 23.45
C PRO A 55 16.16 -26.25 22.69
N THR A 56 15.47 -27.14 23.42
CA THR A 56 14.85 -28.32 22.83
C THR A 56 13.92 -27.89 21.70
N PHE A 57 14.24 -28.30 20.47
CA PHE A 57 13.38 -28.06 19.32
C PHE A 57 12.02 -28.72 19.58
N GLN A 58 10.96 -27.91 19.66
CA GLN A 58 9.60 -28.41 19.83
C GLN A 58 9.25 -29.36 18.68
N SER A 59 8.68 -30.51 19.03
CA SER A 59 8.26 -31.48 18.01
C SER A 59 7.13 -30.91 17.15
N ILE A 60 7.00 -31.39 15.90
CA ILE A 60 5.88 -31.01 15.03
C ILE A 60 4.53 -31.31 15.70
N ALA A 61 4.45 -32.36 16.51
CA ALA A 61 3.26 -32.72 17.28
C ALA A 61 2.91 -31.66 18.35
N GLU A 62 3.90 -31.13 19.06
CA GLU A 62 3.72 -30.08 20.07
C GLU A 62 3.26 -28.76 19.44
N LEU A 63 3.86 -28.36 18.32
CA LEU A 63 3.45 -27.17 17.57
C LEU A 63 2.01 -27.28 17.07
N ARG A 64 1.63 -28.45 16.53
CA ARG A 64 0.24 -28.75 16.12
C ARG A 64 -0.72 -28.69 17.30
N SER A 65 -0.37 -29.29 18.43
CA SER A 65 -1.20 -29.29 19.66
C SER A 65 -1.42 -27.87 20.18
N LYS A 66 -0.37 -27.04 20.21
CA LYS A 66 -0.44 -25.62 20.60
C LYS A 66 -1.31 -24.81 19.64
N TYR A 67 -1.19 -25.04 18.33
CA TYR A 67 -2.03 -24.40 17.31
C TYR A 67 -3.52 -24.78 17.49
N ILE A 68 -3.83 -26.06 17.66
CA ILE A 68 -5.20 -26.56 17.87
C ILE A 68 -5.81 -25.94 19.14
N LYS A 69 -5.08 -25.93 20.27
CA LYS A 69 -5.54 -25.31 21.52
C LYS A 69 -5.85 -23.82 21.34
N LYS A 70 -4.96 -23.08 20.68
CA LYS A 70 -5.15 -21.65 20.38
C LYS A 70 -6.37 -21.42 19.48
N LYS A 71 -6.58 -22.28 18.48
CA LYS A 71 -7.72 -22.23 17.56
C LYS A 71 -9.04 -22.52 18.28
N MET A 72 -9.08 -23.52 19.18
CA MET A 72 -10.26 -23.85 19.99
C MET A 72 -10.67 -22.69 20.91
N LEU A 73 -9.70 -22.04 21.57
CA LEU A 73 -9.96 -20.88 22.44
C LEU A 73 -10.58 -19.72 21.63
N LYS A 74 -10.02 -19.44 20.45
CA LYS A 74 -10.52 -18.42 19.53
C LYS A 74 -11.94 -18.73 19.04
N LEU A 75 -12.21 -19.98 18.65
CA LEU A 75 -13.54 -20.41 18.20
C LEU A 75 -14.61 -20.24 19.29
N SER A 76 -14.26 -20.57 20.54
CA SER A 76 -15.14 -20.33 21.70
C SER A 76 -15.50 -18.85 21.83
N ASN A 77 -14.51 -17.95 21.73
CA ASN A 77 -14.73 -16.50 21.77
C ASN A 77 -15.59 -16.00 20.60
N LYS A 78 -15.42 -16.55 19.39
CA LYS A 78 -16.24 -16.22 18.22
C LYS A 78 -17.71 -16.56 18.43
N VAL A 79 -18.01 -17.74 18.97
CA VAL A 79 -19.40 -18.17 19.26
C VAL A 79 -20.07 -17.22 20.25
N ILE A 80 -19.32 -16.71 21.23
CA ILE A 80 -19.80 -15.70 22.18
C ILE A 80 -20.09 -14.37 21.47
N ARG A 81 -19.21 -13.92 20.57
CA ARG A 81 -19.34 -12.66 19.82
C ARG A 81 -20.44 -12.69 18.74
N GLN A 82 -20.69 -13.84 18.12
CA GLN A 82 -21.76 -13.97 17.11
C GLN A 82 -23.16 -13.86 17.73
N LYS A 83 -23.33 -14.23 19.00
CA LYS A 83 -24.60 -14.02 19.73
C LYS A 83 -24.96 -12.53 19.91
N THR A 84 -24.03 -11.60 19.67
CA THR A 84 -24.21 -10.15 19.89
C THR A 84 -24.15 -9.28 18.63
N SER A 85 -23.94 -9.85 17.43
CA SER A 85 -23.77 -9.09 16.18
C SER A 85 -25.04 -9.08 15.30
N ARG A 86 -25.50 -7.89 14.89
CA ARG A 86 -26.55 -7.73 13.86
C ARG A 86 -26.01 -8.18 12.49
N ASN A 87 -26.79 -9.00 11.77
CA ASN A 87 -26.47 -9.41 10.39
C ASN A 87 -26.69 -8.25 9.43
N PHE A 88 -25.62 -7.58 9.00
CA PHE A 88 -25.66 -6.62 7.90
C PHE A 88 -25.60 -7.36 6.55
N ASN A 89 -26.53 -7.08 5.65
CA ASN A 89 -26.49 -7.63 4.30
C ASN A 89 -25.46 -6.86 3.46
N LEU A 90 -24.22 -7.36 3.42
CA LEU A 90 -23.12 -6.74 2.68
C LEU A 90 -23.31 -6.75 1.15
N LYS A 91 -24.25 -7.55 0.61
CA LYS A 91 -24.48 -7.65 -0.84
C LYS A 91 -25.08 -6.38 -1.46
N GLU A 92 -25.57 -5.44 -0.66
CA GLU A 92 -26.24 -4.21 -1.12
C GLU A 92 -25.45 -2.93 -0.81
N LEU A 93 -24.21 -3.04 -0.33
CA LEU A 93 -23.45 -1.86 0.08
C LEU A 93 -22.93 -1.10 -1.15
N GLU A 94 -23.59 -0.02 -1.57
CA GLU A 94 -23.07 0.84 -2.64
C GLU A 94 -21.69 1.44 -2.28
N PRO A 95 -20.78 1.57 -3.26
CA PRO A 95 -19.45 2.15 -3.04
C PRO A 95 -19.55 3.53 -2.41
N ASN A 96 -18.72 3.78 -1.39
CA ASN A 96 -18.55 5.11 -0.80
C ASN A 96 -17.30 5.76 -1.36
N TYR A 97 -17.47 6.74 -2.25
CA TYR A 97 -16.36 7.44 -2.92
C TYR A 97 -15.53 8.31 -1.98
N ASN A 98 -15.95 8.50 -0.73
CA ASN A 98 -15.13 9.13 0.31
C ASN A 98 -14.21 8.14 1.04
N VAL A 99 -14.29 6.85 0.72
CA VAL A 99 -13.45 5.80 1.30
C VAL A 99 -12.53 5.24 0.24
N HIS A 100 -11.24 5.49 0.44
CA HIS A 100 -10.18 5.12 -0.49
C HIS A 100 -9.38 3.92 0.05
N ILE A 101 -8.64 3.21 -0.80
CA ILE A 101 -7.76 2.12 -0.38
C ILE A 101 -6.46 2.06 -1.17
N PHE A 102 -5.33 1.84 -0.51
CA PHE A 102 -4.05 1.62 -1.18
C PHE A 102 -4.01 0.25 -1.88
N TYR A 103 -3.69 0.26 -3.16
CA TYR A 103 -3.68 -0.93 -4.03
C TYR A 103 -2.34 -1.06 -4.76
N TYR A 104 -1.75 -2.24 -4.72
CA TYR A 104 -0.43 -2.53 -5.30
C TYR A 104 -0.56 -3.52 -6.44
N ALA A 105 -0.15 -3.09 -7.63
CA ALA A 105 -0.27 -3.84 -8.88
C ALA A 105 1.08 -4.38 -9.38
N TRP A 106 2.02 -4.60 -8.46
CA TRP A 106 3.41 -4.93 -8.76
C TRP A 106 3.76 -6.42 -8.64
N TYR A 107 2.83 -7.27 -8.17
CA TYR A 107 3.10 -8.69 -7.95
C TYR A 107 3.30 -9.42 -9.28
N ARG A 108 4.29 -10.31 -9.33
CA ARG A 108 4.64 -11.08 -10.53
C ARG A 108 4.70 -12.55 -10.22
N SER A 109 4.13 -13.39 -11.06
CA SER A 109 4.17 -14.86 -10.91
C SER A 109 3.99 -15.57 -12.25
N PRO A 110 4.68 -16.71 -12.48
CA PRO A 110 4.36 -17.59 -13.61
C PRO A 110 2.91 -18.10 -13.55
N PRO A 111 2.27 -18.39 -14.70
CA PRO A 111 2.81 -18.27 -16.06
C PRO A 111 2.68 -16.86 -16.65
N ASN A 112 1.92 -15.95 -16.02
CA ASN A 112 1.69 -14.59 -16.53
C ASN A 112 2.98 -13.78 -16.64
N ASP A 113 3.90 -13.96 -15.69
CA ASP A 113 5.20 -13.31 -15.68
C ASP A 113 6.32 -14.34 -15.76
N ARG A 114 7.44 -13.94 -16.36
CA ARG A 114 8.66 -14.76 -16.41
C ARG A 114 9.42 -14.83 -15.08
N LYS A 115 8.94 -14.14 -14.04
CA LYS A 115 9.58 -14.01 -12.72
C LYS A 115 8.55 -14.08 -11.60
N LEU A 116 8.99 -14.57 -10.44
CA LEU A 116 8.29 -14.42 -9.17
C LEU A 116 8.86 -13.16 -8.50
N LYS A 117 8.05 -12.10 -8.36
CA LYS A 117 8.48 -10.80 -7.79
C LYS A 117 7.55 -10.39 -6.66
N TYR A 118 8.09 -9.79 -5.60
CA TYR A 118 7.42 -9.40 -4.35
C TYR A 118 6.89 -10.54 -3.47
N TRP A 119 6.79 -11.77 -3.99
CA TRP A 119 6.42 -12.94 -3.20
C TRP A 119 7.61 -13.62 -2.52
N ASN A 120 8.80 -13.54 -3.13
CA ASN A 120 10.03 -14.14 -2.63
C ASN A 120 11.22 -13.19 -2.80
N ASP A 121 12.39 -13.58 -2.28
CA ASP A 121 13.65 -12.92 -2.63
C ASP A 121 13.92 -13.12 -4.13
N GLU A 122 13.86 -12.01 -4.88
CA GLU A 122 14.00 -11.95 -6.35
C GLU A 122 15.30 -12.57 -6.87
N ARG A 123 16.28 -12.83 -5.99
CA ARG A 123 17.57 -13.44 -6.30
C ARG A 123 17.54 -14.98 -6.37
N LYS A 124 16.39 -15.63 -6.08
CA LYS A 124 16.26 -17.10 -6.12
C LYS A 124 15.27 -17.54 -7.20
N PHE A 125 15.79 -18.04 -8.33
CA PHE A 125 15.02 -18.83 -9.29
C PHE A 125 14.50 -20.08 -8.59
N ILE A 126 13.18 -20.25 -8.48
CA ILE A 126 12.59 -21.40 -7.79
C ILE A 126 11.56 -22.05 -8.71
N ASN A 127 11.71 -23.37 -8.89
CA ASN A 127 10.66 -24.25 -9.38
C ASN A 127 9.47 -24.16 -8.41
N ILE A 128 8.27 -23.92 -8.94
CA ILE A 128 7.01 -23.68 -8.21
C ILE A 128 6.69 -24.76 -7.15
N THR A 129 7.35 -25.91 -7.20
CA THR A 129 7.17 -27.04 -6.31
C THR A 129 7.99 -27.01 -5.02
N ASP A 130 9.04 -26.18 -4.86
CA ASP A 130 9.93 -26.25 -3.68
C ASP A 130 10.39 -24.90 -3.08
N THR A 131 9.99 -24.67 -1.82
CA THR A 131 10.84 -24.18 -0.70
C THR A 131 11.44 -22.74 -0.71
N VAL A 132 10.77 -21.73 -0.12
CA VAL A 132 11.30 -20.68 0.82
C VAL A 132 10.08 -19.94 1.43
N PRO A 133 10.07 -19.52 2.72
CA PRO A 133 9.01 -18.66 3.26
C PRO A 133 8.86 -17.40 2.41
N ALA A 134 7.63 -17.08 2.01
CA ALA A 134 7.38 -15.87 1.25
C ALA A 134 7.84 -14.63 2.02
N ALA A 135 8.13 -13.53 1.32
CA ALA A 135 8.46 -12.23 1.92
C ALA A 135 7.26 -11.57 2.62
N THR A 136 6.29 -12.37 3.08
CA THR A 136 5.06 -11.98 3.76
C THR A 136 4.77 -12.94 4.91
N ASN A 137 4.21 -12.39 5.98
CA ASN A 137 3.77 -13.15 7.14
C ASN A 137 2.37 -13.76 7.00
N TYR A 138 1.63 -13.47 5.93
CA TYR A 138 0.30 -14.03 5.65
C TYR A 138 0.29 -14.76 4.30
N TYR A 139 -0.65 -15.70 4.11
CA TYR A 139 -0.77 -16.45 2.85
C TYR A 139 -2.02 -16.01 2.07
N PRO A 140 -1.89 -15.46 0.85
CA PRO A 140 -3.04 -15.03 0.05
C PRO A 140 -3.96 -16.20 -0.31
N GLU A 141 -5.28 -15.99 -0.24
CA GLU A 141 -6.27 -16.97 -0.70
C GLU A 141 -6.11 -17.29 -2.19
N LEU A 142 -5.76 -16.28 -2.99
CA LEU A 142 -5.51 -16.41 -4.43
C LEU A 142 -4.12 -16.99 -4.76
N GLY A 143 -3.36 -17.39 -3.74
CA GLY A 143 -1.97 -17.79 -3.88
C GLY A 143 -1.05 -16.63 -4.28
N PHE A 144 0.20 -16.96 -4.63
CA PHE A 144 1.14 -15.96 -5.15
C PHE A 144 0.78 -15.66 -6.59
N TYR A 145 -0.08 -14.66 -6.76
CA TYR A 145 -0.67 -14.29 -8.03
C TYR A 145 0.17 -13.27 -8.81
N SER A 146 -0.13 -13.15 -10.10
CA SER A 146 0.34 -12.02 -10.92
C SER A 146 -0.68 -10.89 -10.89
N SER A 147 -0.22 -9.66 -10.67
CA SER A 147 -1.05 -8.45 -10.84
C SER A 147 -1.44 -8.18 -12.30
N ARG A 148 -0.89 -8.93 -13.27
CA ARG A 148 -1.28 -8.91 -14.69
C ARG A 148 -2.33 -9.96 -15.04
N ASN A 149 -2.73 -10.79 -14.08
CA ASN A 149 -3.76 -11.78 -14.32
C ASN A 149 -5.15 -11.12 -14.24
N GLU A 150 -5.86 -11.08 -15.37
CA GLU A 150 -7.17 -10.43 -15.47
C GLU A 150 -8.22 -11.05 -14.53
N THR A 151 -8.17 -12.36 -14.30
CA THR A 151 -9.10 -13.03 -13.37
C THR A 151 -8.89 -12.54 -11.94
N VAL A 152 -7.62 -12.39 -11.55
CA VAL A 152 -7.23 -11.84 -10.23
C VAL A 152 -7.68 -10.39 -10.11
N ILE A 153 -7.45 -9.56 -11.13
CA ILE A 153 -7.91 -8.16 -11.15
C ILE A 153 -9.43 -8.08 -10.95
N ARG A 154 -10.20 -8.86 -11.72
CA ARG A 154 -11.67 -8.88 -11.61
C ARG A 154 -12.13 -9.30 -10.22
N GLN A 155 -11.47 -10.30 -9.62
CA GLN A 155 -11.78 -10.73 -8.26
C GLN A 155 -11.43 -9.67 -7.21
N HIS A 156 -10.32 -8.94 -7.37
CA HIS A 156 -9.99 -7.80 -6.51
C HIS A 156 -11.06 -6.71 -6.56
N MET A 157 -11.53 -6.34 -7.76
CA MET A 157 -12.58 -5.33 -7.90
C MET A 157 -13.89 -5.79 -7.25
N GLN A 158 -14.24 -7.07 -7.35
CA GLN A 158 -15.40 -7.63 -6.65
C GLN A 158 -15.25 -7.57 -5.13
N HIS A 159 -14.07 -7.94 -4.58
CA HIS A 159 -13.79 -7.82 -3.14
C HIS A 159 -13.94 -6.38 -2.65
N LEU A 160 -13.40 -5.42 -3.39
CA LEU A 160 -13.50 -4.00 -3.07
C LEU A 160 -14.94 -3.49 -3.14
N ARG A 161 -15.67 -3.84 -4.20
CA ARG A 161 -17.10 -3.51 -4.37
C ARG A 161 -17.96 -4.06 -3.24
N MET A 162 -17.72 -5.31 -2.81
CA MET A 162 -18.46 -5.94 -1.71
C MET A 162 -18.15 -5.34 -0.33
N SER A 163 -16.96 -4.74 -0.17
CA SER A 163 -16.60 -4.04 1.06
C SER A 163 -17.07 -2.58 1.09
N GLY A 164 -17.70 -2.08 0.03
CA GLY A 164 -18.22 -0.71 -0.07
C GLY A 164 -17.16 0.36 -0.31
N ILE A 165 -15.92 -0.02 -0.60
CA ILE A 165 -14.86 0.92 -0.96
C ILE A 165 -15.18 1.56 -2.31
N GLY A 166 -14.94 2.87 -2.46
CA GLY A 166 -15.23 3.59 -3.69
C GLY A 166 -14.04 3.87 -4.60
N VAL A 167 -12.84 4.04 -4.03
CA VAL A 167 -11.67 4.52 -4.78
C VAL A 167 -10.43 3.68 -4.48
N LEU A 168 -9.76 3.19 -5.53
CA LEU A 168 -8.45 2.57 -5.44
C LEU A 168 -7.37 3.64 -5.60
N LEU A 169 -6.40 3.64 -4.70
CA LEU A 169 -5.15 4.41 -4.79
C LEU A 169 -4.07 3.48 -5.33
N VAL A 170 -3.95 3.43 -6.66
CA VAL A 170 -3.05 2.50 -7.36
C VAL A 170 -1.62 3.02 -7.26
N ALA A 171 -0.74 2.24 -6.62
CA ALA A 171 0.70 2.54 -6.59
C ALA A 171 1.24 2.70 -8.01
N TRP A 172 1.89 3.83 -8.27
CA TRP A 172 2.35 4.20 -9.59
C TRP A 172 3.82 4.64 -9.59
N TYR A 173 4.52 4.14 -10.60
CA TYR A 173 5.88 4.50 -11.00
C TYR A 173 5.87 4.79 -12.51
N PRO A 174 6.73 5.70 -13.00
CA PRO A 174 6.88 5.95 -14.44
C PRO A 174 7.29 4.69 -15.21
N SER A 175 6.91 4.64 -16.50
CA SER A 175 7.06 3.47 -17.39
C SER A 175 8.47 2.91 -17.55
N ASP A 176 9.50 3.68 -17.27
CA ASP A 176 10.90 3.25 -17.33
C ASP A 176 11.36 2.46 -16.10
N LEU A 177 10.53 2.35 -15.06
CA LEU A 177 10.81 1.60 -13.84
C LEU A 177 10.12 0.23 -13.83
N ASP A 178 10.80 -0.78 -13.26
CA ASP A 178 10.35 -2.19 -13.26
C ASP A 178 9.01 -2.41 -12.51
N ASP A 179 8.65 -1.48 -11.61
CA ASP A 179 7.43 -1.53 -10.79
C ASP A 179 6.30 -0.65 -11.31
N THR A 180 6.44 -0.16 -12.54
CA THR A 180 5.35 0.55 -13.20
C THR A 180 4.09 -0.31 -13.28
N SER A 181 2.96 0.36 -13.07
CA SER A 181 1.62 -0.16 -13.30
C SER A 181 1.00 0.45 -14.57
N GLU A 182 1.76 1.23 -15.33
CA GLU A 182 1.28 1.97 -16.50
C GLU A 182 0.77 1.03 -17.60
N ASP A 183 1.43 -0.11 -17.81
CA ASP A 183 1.05 -1.11 -18.82
C ASP A 183 -0.31 -1.78 -18.52
N ILE A 184 -0.67 -1.91 -17.24
CA ILE A 184 -1.93 -2.51 -16.79
C ILE A 184 -2.98 -1.49 -16.37
N LEU A 185 -2.66 -0.20 -16.38
CA LEU A 185 -3.57 0.84 -15.93
C LEU A 185 -4.89 0.88 -16.72
N PRO A 186 -4.90 0.74 -18.07
CA PRO A 186 -6.16 0.65 -18.83
C PRO A 186 -7.04 -0.52 -18.37
N LEU A 187 -6.44 -1.70 -18.18
CA LEU A 187 -7.16 -2.89 -17.70
C LEU A 187 -7.73 -2.69 -16.29
N LEU A 188 -6.96 -2.05 -15.39
CA LEU A 188 -7.43 -1.72 -14.04
C LEU A 188 -8.59 -0.72 -14.08
N ILE A 189 -8.52 0.31 -14.94
CA ILE A 189 -9.59 1.30 -15.12
C ILE A 189 -10.87 0.61 -15.60
N ASP A 190 -10.78 -0.24 -16.62
CA ASP A 190 -11.94 -0.97 -17.16
C ASP A 190 -12.54 -1.92 -16.12
N ALA A 191 -11.70 -2.67 -15.39
CA ALA A 191 -12.17 -3.57 -14.34
C ALA A 191 -12.82 -2.82 -13.17
N ALA A 192 -12.25 -1.69 -12.76
CA ALA A 192 -12.81 -0.83 -11.71
C ALA A 192 -14.15 -0.22 -12.15
N ALA A 193 -14.23 0.29 -13.38
CA ALA A 193 -15.45 0.86 -13.96
C ALA A 193 -16.59 -0.17 -14.00
N ASN A 194 -16.31 -1.42 -14.37
CA ASN A 194 -17.27 -2.53 -14.37
C ASN A 194 -17.82 -2.87 -12.96
N CYS A 195 -17.15 -2.41 -11.90
CA CYS A 195 -17.57 -2.58 -10.51
C CYS A 195 -18.02 -1.26 -9.86
N ASN A 196 -18.24 -0.19 -10.63
CA ASN A 196 -18.55 1.16 -10.14
C ASN A 196 -17.50 1.75 -9.18
N LEU A 197 -16.25 1.33 -9.31
CA LEU A 197 -15.10 1.83 -8.56
C LEU A 197 -14.39 2.93 -9.35
N LYS A 198 -13.69 3.82 -8.65
CA LYS A 198 -12.83 4.85 -9.23
C LYS A 198 -11.37 4.54 -8.95
N ILE A 199 -10.48 5.11 -9.76
CA ILE A 199 -9.04 5.03 -9.57
C ILE A 199 -8.49 6.44 -9.39
N ALA A 200 -7.65 6.60 -8.39
CA ALA A 200 -6.62 7.63 -8.33
C ALA A 200 -5.26 6.91 -8.23
N LEU A 201 -4.19 7.51 -8.71
CA LEU A 201 -2.87 6.95 -8.48
C LEU A 201 -2.32 7.35 -7.11
N HIS A 202 -1.29 6.63 -6.71
CA HIS A 202 -0.46 6.87 -5.56
C HIS A 202 0.98 6.94 -6.06
N ILE A 203 1.46 8.15 -6.34
CA ILE A 203 2.80 8.38 -6.88
C ILE A 203 3.82 8.03 -5.81
N LYS A 204 4.66 7.03 -6.11
CA LYS A 204 5.72 6.58 -5.23
C LYS A 204 6.96 7.48 -5.33
N SER A 205 7.90 7.32 -4.39
CA SER A 205 9.20 8.00 -4.45
C SER A 205 10.13 7.27 -5.43
N TYR A 206 10.86 8.03 -6.26
CA TYR A 206 11.86 7.56 -7.22
C TYR A 206 12.90 8.67 -7.49
N SER A 207 14.12 8.29 -7.86
CA SER A 207 15.30 9.16 -7.85
C SER A 207 15.25 10.37 -8.79
N SER A 208 14.41 10.33 -9.83
CA SER A 208 14.27 11.37 -10.85
C SER A 208 12.92 12.11 -10.79
N ARG A 209 12.18 11.98 -9.67
CA ARG A 209 10.87 12.60 -9.51
C ARG A 209 10.98 14.13 -9.55
N ASP A 210 10.11 14.74 -10.33
CA ASP A 210 10.05 16.19 -10.53
C ASP A 210 8.58 16.64 -10.52
N PRO A 211 8.26 17.84 -9.99
CA PRO A 211 6.90 18.34 -9.92
C PRO A 211 6.14 18.34 -11.24
N SER A 212 6.78 18.48 -12.39
CA SER A 212 6.11 18.49 -13.71
C SER A 212 5.40 17.18 -14.08
N HIS A 213 5.58 16.11 -13.30
CA HIS A 213 4.93 14.82 -13.50
C HIS A 213 3.83 14.59 -12.45
N LEU A 214 2.65 15.24 -12.54
CA LEU A 214 1.61 15.07 -11.51
C LEU A 214 0.15 15.06 -11.99
N VAL A 215 -0.58 14.04 -11.51
CA VAL A 215 -1.93 14.06 -10.90
C VAL A 215 -1.69 13.41 -9.47
N TYR A 216 -2.65 13.17 -8.55
CA TYR A 216 -2.55 12.08 -7.50
C TYR A 216 -2.11 12.33 -6.03
N TYR A 217 -2.29 11.28 -5.20
CA TYR A 217 -1.70 11.11 -3.86
C TYR A 217 -0.19 10.95 -3.96
N ILE A 218 0.58 11.74 -3.21
CA ILE A 218 2.04 11.77 -3.33
C ILE A 218 2.70 11.16 -2.10
N TYR A 219 3.35 10.01 -2.28
CA TYR A 219 4.18 9.37 -1.26
C TYR A 219 5.48 10.19 -1.06
N ASP A 220 5.89 10.48 0.16
CA ASP A 220 7.13 11.23 0.46
C ASP A 220 7.27 12.57 -0.28
N PRO A 221 6.29 13.49 -0.20
CA PRO A 221 6.36 14.75 -0.96
C PRO A 221 7.56 15.62 -0.53
N LEU A 222 8.04 15.46 0.71
CA LEU A 222 9.15 16.24 1.27
C LEU A 222 10.54 15.84 0.75
N ASP A 223 10.64 14.79 -0.08
CA ASP A 223 11.88 14.48 -0.82
C ASP A 223 12.18 15.54 -1.90
N ILE A 224 11.18 16.35 -2.27
CA ILE A 224 11.29 17.48 -3.20
C ILE A 224 11.17 18.78 -2.41
N GLU A 225 11.94 19.79 -2.82
CA GLU A 225 11.93 21.10 -2.18
C GLU A 225 10.54 21.76 -2.23
N ILE A 226 10.09 22.32 -1.09
CA ILE A 226 8.77 22.97 -0.95
C ILE A 226 8.54 24.09 -1.96
N LEU A 227 9.58 24.85 -2.30
CA LEU A 227 9.48 25.91 -3.32
C LEU A 227 9.22 25.31 -4.70
N SER A 228 9.80 24.15 -5.03
CA SER A 228 9.54 23.48 -6.30
C SER A 228 8.10 23.00 -6.40
N TRP A 229 7.52 22.51 -5.30
CA TRP A 229 6.08 22.21 -5.25
C TRP A 229 5.23 23.46 -5.40
N ARG A 230 5.57 24.53 -4.69
CA ARG A 230 4.83 25.79 -4.74
C ARG A 230 4.79 26.38 -6.15
N GLU A 231 5.88 26.33 -6.90
CA GLU A 231 5.93 26.79 -8.30
C GLU A 231 4.95 26.06 -9.22
N LEU A 232 4.56 24.84 -8.87
CA LEU A 232 3.62 24.01 -9.63
C LEU A 232 2.19 24.07 -9.08
N LEU A 233 2.01 24.03 -7.75
CA LEU A 233 0.72 23.84 -7.11
C LEU A 233 0.10 25.12 -6.56
N ALA A 234 0.84 26.23 -6.47
CA ALA A 234 0.26 27.54 -6.18
C ALA A 234 -0.28 28.19 -7.45
N GLU A 235 -1.39 28.93 -7.38
CA GLU A 235 -1.97 29.63 -8.54
C GLU A 235 -0.98 30.64 -9.14
N GLU A 236 -0.18 31.28 -8.30
CA GLU A 236 0.83 32.27 -8.68
C GLU A 236 2.18 31.67 -9.11
N GLY A 237 2.34 30.35 -9.08
CA GLY A 237 3.57 29.66 -9.45
C GLY A 237 3.89 29.79 -10.95
N ILE A 238 5.17 29.91 -11.31
CA ILE A 238 5.60 30.11 -12.70
C ILE A 238 5.29 28.88 -13.57
N LEU A 239 5.25 27.70 -12.97
CA LEU A 239 4.93 26.42 -13.61
C LEU A 239 3.54 25.92 -13.24
N SER A 240 2.67 26.81 -12.76
CA SER A 240 1.41 26.40 -12.15
C SER A 240 0.57 25.55 -13.10
N ILE A 241 0.06 24.44 -12.57
CA ILE A 241 -0.93 23.59 -13.24
C ILE A 241 -2.35 23.94 -12.82
N ARG A 242 -2.53 24.85 -11.86
CA ARG A 242 -3.84 25.30 -11.39
C ARG A 242 -4.62 25.96 -12.50
N ASN A 243 -5.93 25.70 -12.56
CA ASN A 243 -6.82 26.19 -13.61
C ASN A 243 -6.44 25.74 -15.04
N THR A 244 -5.64 24.68 -15.16
CA THR A 244 -5.33 24.03 -16.44
C THR A 244 -6.03 22.67 -16.53
N LYS A 245 -5.96 22.01 -17.69
CA LYS A 245 -6.46 20.63 -17.85
C LYS A 245 -5.71 19.57 -17.01
N TYR A 246 -4.59 19.96 -16.40
CA TYR A 246 -3.76 19.11 -15.53
C TYR A 246 -4.00 19.38 -14.05
N ASP A 247 -4.91 20.29 -13.71
CA ASP A 247 -5.28 20.58 -12.32
C ASP A 247 -5.97 19.37 -11.67
N GLY A 248 -5.91 19.30 -10.35
CA GLY A 248 -6.44 18.19 -9.58
C GLY A 248 -6.33 18.42 -8.08
N ILE A 249 -6.67 17.38 -7.31
CA ILE A 249 -6.54 17.38 -5.86
C ILE A 249 -5.26 16.62 -5.49
N PHE A 250 -4.31 17.33 -4.89
CA PHE A 250 -3.00 16.82 -4.50
C PHE A 250 -2.93 16.64 -2.99
N ILE A 251 -2.68 15.40 -2.56
CA ILE A 251 -2.67 15.04 -1.13
C ILE A 251 -1.31 14.45 -0.78
N GLY A 252 -0.56 15.13 0.09
CA GLY A 252 0.81 14.76 0.46
C GLY A 252 0.92 13.93 1.73
N LEU A 253 1.88 13.01 1.79
CA LEU A 253 2.17 12.25 3.02
C LEU A 253 2.79 13.15 4.09
N ILE A 254 2.33 13.01 5.33
CA ILE A 254 2.97 13.62 6.51
C ILE A 254 3.54 12.57 7.46
N TYR A 255 4.71 12.87 8.02
CA TYR A 255 5.38 12.10 9.06
C TYR A 255 5.30 12.80 10.42
N SER A 256 5.62 14.09 10.44
CA SER A 256 5.73 14.93 11.63
C SER A 256 4.60 15.98 11.70
N LYS A 257 4.45 16.63 12.86
CA LYS A 257 3.55 17.79 13.00
C LYS A 257 3.96 18.94 12.06
N LYS A 258 5.27 19.17 11.89
CA LYS A 258 5.80 20.26 11.05
C LYS A 258 5.39 20.10 9.59
N ASP A 259 5.31 18.87 9.12
CA ASP A 259 5.02 18.54 7.72
C ASP A 259 3.66 19.10 7.29
N SER A 260 2.66 19.15 8.18
CA SER A 260 1.35 19.77 7.89
C SER A 260 1.46 21.25 7.47
N TYR A 261 2.44 21.98 8.01
CA TYR A 261 2.70 23.37 7.62
C TYR A 261 3.45 23.44 6.28
N GLU A 262 4.35 22.50 6.03
CA GLU A 262 5.11 22.45 4.77
C GLU A 262 4.21 22.04 3.59
N ILE A 263 3.30 21.10 3.78
CA ILE A 263 2.25 20.73 2.80
C ILE A 263 1.46 21.96 2.38
N LYS A 264 1.00 22.78 3.35
CA LYS A 264 0.31 24.03 3.06
C LYS A 264 1.17 24.98 2.22
N ARG A 265 2.43 25.18 2.64
CA ARG A 265 3.35 26.11 1.95
C ARG A 265 3.66 25.68 0.51
N ALA A 266 3.67 24.37 0.27
CA ALA A 266 3.88 23.74 -1.02
C ALA A 266 2.66 23.85 -1.96
N GLY A 267 1.49 24.30 -1.51
CA GLY A 267 0.29 24.45 -2.35
C GLY A 267 -0.54 23.18 -2.54
N PHE A 268 -0.31 22.15 -1.72
CA PHE A 268 -1.15 20.94 -1.71
C PHE A 268 -2.56 21.22 -1.18
N ASP A 269 -3.53 20.45 -1.64
CA ASP A 269 -4.93 20.52 -1.22
C ASP A 269 -5.21 19.75 0.08
N GLY A 270 -4.26 18.92 0.53
CA GLY A 270 -4.41 18.15 1.75
C GLY A 270 -3.24 17.26 2.10
N PHE A 271 -3.41 16.47 3.17
CA PHE A 271 -2.44 15.49 3.61
C PHE A 271 -3.06 14.18 4.12
N TYR A 272 -2.27 13.10 4.08
CA TYR A 272 -2.63 11.76 4.53
C TYR A 272 -1.53 11.12 5.38
N THR A 273 -1.82 10.00 6.07
CA THR A 273 -0.95 9.45 7.13
C THR A 273 -0.29 8.10 6.84
N TYR A 274 -0.75 7.37 5.82
CA TYR A 274 -0.28 6.06 5.32
C TYR A 274 -0.06 4.94 6.35
N PHE A 275 0.92 5.08 7.25
CA PHE A 275 1.54 3.97 7.99
C PHE A 275 0.53 3.13 8.79
N PRO A 276 0.52 1.80 8.60
CA PRO A 276 -0.38 0.89 9.32
C PRO A 276 -0.18 0.88 10.84
N SER A 277 1.06 1.14 11.27
CA SER A 277 1.46 1.07 12.66
C SER A 277 1.15 2.35 13.42
N ASN A 278 0.21 2.26 14.37
CA ASN A 278 -0.13 3.32 15.29
C ASN A 278 1.10 3.68 16.13
N GLY A 279 1.50 4.95 16.09
CA GLY A 279 2.71 5.43 16.77
C GLY A 279 4.00 5.35 15.95
N ALA A 280 3.96 4.87 14.70
CA ALA A 280 5.16 4.84 13.84
C ALA A 280 5.62 6.25 13.46
N THR A 281 4.68 7.15 13.19
CA THR A 281 4.95 8.57 12.93
C THR A 281 3.98 9.44 13.71
N TYR A 282 4.20 10.76 13.77
CA TYR A 282 3.23 11.68 14.35
C TYR A 282 1.90 11.59 13.60
N GLY A 283 1.96 11.48 12.27
CA GLY A 283 0.79 11.33 11.39
C GLY A 283 0.02 10.03 11.64
N SER A 284 0.68 8.90 11.84
CA SER A 284 0.01 7.62 12.10
C SER A 284 -0.39 7.38 13.55
N THR A 285 -0.11 8.33 14.44
CA THR A 285 -0.52 8.26 15.85
C THR A 285 -1.96 8.75 15.99
N TRP A 286 -2.89 7.83 16.26
CA TRP A 286 -4.34 8.14 16.25
C TRP A 286 -4.75 9.22 17.27
N LYS A 287 -4.02 9.34 18.39
CA LYS A 287 -4.25 10.40 19.38
C LYS A 287 -4.02 11.81 18.84
N ASN A 288 -3.21 11.95 17.78
CA ASN A 288 -2.91 13.24 17.16
C ASN A 288 -3.93 13.63 16.08
N TRP A 289 -4.80 12.71 15.65
CA TRP A 289 -5.68 12.95 14.51
C TRP A 289 -6.72 14.05 14.76
N ALA A 290 -7.20 14.24 15.99
CA ALA A 290 -8.07 15.37 16.32
C ALA A 290 -7.39 16.72 16.04
N HIS A 291 -6.16 16.88 16.54
CA HIS A 291 -5.37 18.07 16.31
C HIS A 291 -4.99 18.24 14.82
N LEU A 292 -4.67 17.16 14.10
CA LEU A 292 -4.40 17.22 12.66
C LEU A 292 -5.65 17.64 11.86
N ASN A 293 -6.83 17.15 12.23
CA ASN A 293 -8.10 17.56 11.63
C ASN A 293 -8.40 19.05 11.88
N ASP A 294 -8.14 19.54 13.10
CA ASP A 294 -8.31 20.96 13.43
C ASP A 294 -7.33 21.86 12.63
N LEU A 295 -6.09 21.41 12.46
CA LEU A 295 -5.12 22.10 11.61
C LEU A 295 -5.55 22.12 10.15
N ALA A 296 -6.08 21.00 9.64
CA ALA A 296 -6.55 20.92 8.27
C ALA A 296 -7.71 21.90 8.02
N LYS A 297 -8.71 21.92 8.91
CA LYS A 297 -9.81 22.89 8.88
C LYS A 297 -9.32 24.34 8.96
N LYS A 298 -8.36 24.63 9.83
CA LYS A 298 -7.77 25.98 9.98
C LYS A 298 -7.09 26.46 8.70
N TYR A 299 -6.55 25.55 7.90
CA TYR A 299 -5.79 25.87 6.70
C TYR A 299 -6.52 25.56 5.40
N ASP A 300 -7.81 25.22 5.48
CA ASP A 300 -8.64 24.82 4.35
C ASP A 300 -8.01 23.66 3.54
N LEU A 301 -7.48 22.68 4.28
CA LEU A 301 -6.86 21.47 3.74
C LEU A 301 -7.76 20.25 3.98
N LEU A 302 -7.67 19.28 3.08
CA LEU A 302 -8.20 17.94 3.29
C LEU A 302 -7.28 17.15 4.23
N PHE A 303 -7.87 16.52 5.25
CA PHE A 303 -7.17 15.51 6.06
C PHE A 303 -7.73 14.13 5.78
N VAL A 304 -6.83 13.20 5.40
CA VAL A 304 -7.16 11.80 5.09
C VAL A 304 -6.49 10.87 6.10
N PRO A 305 -7.12 10.55 7.25
CA PRO A 305 -6.60 9.54 8.16
C PRO A 305 -6.58 8.17 7.48
N CYS A 306 -5.47 7.45 7.67
CA CYS A 306 -5.29 6.11 7.11
C CYS A 306 -5.45 5.04 8.19
N VAL A 307 -6.41 4.14 7.99
CA VAL A 307 -6.73 3.04 8.92
C VAL A 307 -6.16 1.71 8.41
N ALA A 308 -5.76 0.82 9.33
CA ALA A 308 -5.13 -0.44 8.96
C ALA A 308 -5.49 -1.60 9.90
N PRO A 309 -5.58 -2.85 9.38
CA PRO A 309 -5.93 -4.00 10.20
C PRO A 309 -4.81 -4.45 11.15
N GLY A 310 -3.57 -4.07 10.85
CA GLY A 310 -2.37 -4.39 11.61
C GLY A 310 -1.12 -4.18 10.74
N TYR A 311 0.03 -4.59 11.25
CA TYR A 311 1.33 -4.54 10.57
C TYR A 311 2.19 -5.72 11.03
N ALA A 312 2.79 -6.44 10.10
CA ALA A 312 3.65 -7.58 10.39
C ALA A 312 4.59 -7.81 9.21
N GLU A 313 5.67 -7.03 9.16
CA GLU A 313 6.76 -7.20 8.20
C GLU A 313 7.92 -7.95 8.85
N GLY A 314 8.37 -9.04 8.24
CA GLY A 314 9.51 -9.82 8.75
C GLY A 314 9.33 -10.35 10.19
N PRO A 315 10.42 -10.59 10.92
CA PRO A 315 10.38 -10.97 12.33
C PRO A 315 9.71 -9.89 13.20
N PRO A 316 8.90 -10.26 14.20
CA PRO A 316 8.23 -9.29 15.07
C PRO A 316 9.20 -8.35 15.79
N ASP A 317 8.85 -7.07 15.82
CA ASP A 317 9.63 -5.98 16.38
C ASP A 317 8.72 -4.94 17.09
N SER A 318 9.25 -3.76 17.41
CA SER A 318 8.49 -2.67 18.04
C SER A 318 7.48 -2.01 17.11
N SER A 319 7.63 -2.14 15.79
CA SER A 319 6.71 -1.59 14.79
C SER A 319 5.52 -2.52 14.51
N THR A 320 5.67 -3.81 14.81
CA THR A 320 4.63 -4.84 14.64
C THR A 320 3.34 -4.49 15.40
N ARG A 321 2.19 -4.65 14.74
CA ARG A 321 0.86 -4.45 15.30
C ARG A 321 -0.02 -5.65 15.00
N HIS A 322 -0.23 -6.48 16.02
CA HIS A 322 -1.13 -7.62 15.92
C HIS A 322 -2.56 -7.17 15.62
N ARG A 323 -3.26 -7.92 14.77
CA ARG A 323 -4.65 -7.58 14.40
C ARG A 323 -5.67 -7.78 15.54
N LEU A 324 -5.29 -8.54 16.57
CA LEU A 324 -6.08 -8.80 17.80
C LEU A 324 -7.56 -9.14 17.51
N GLU A 325 -7.80 -10.09 16.58
CA GLU A 325 -9.16 -10.53 16.19
C GLU A 325 -10.03 -9.37 15.67
N GLY A 326 -9.40 -8.41 15.00
CA GLY A 326 -10.02 -7.21 14.45
C GLY A 326 -10.08 -6.03 15.41
N ARG A 327 -9.73 -6.18 16.70
CA ARG A 327 -9.80 -5.06 17.66
C ARG A 327 -8.87 -3.90 17.28
N TYR A 328 -7.67 -4.18 16.76
CA TYR A 328 -6.77 -3.12 16.29
C TYR A 328 -7.42 -2.30 15.17
N TYR A 329 -8.01 -2.98 14.17
CA TYR A 329 -8.70 -2.32 13.07
C TYR A 329 -9.91 -1.53 13.54
N GLN A 330 -10.67 -2.09 14.49
CA GLN A 330 -11.84 -1.45 15.07
C GLN A 330 -11.49 -0.11 15.69
N VAL A 331 -10.45 -0.07 16.53
CA VAL A 331 -10.02 1.18 17.18
C VAL A 331 -9.57 2.19 16.12
N SER A 332 -8.81 1.75 15.11
CA SER A 332 -8.38 2.59 13.99
C SER A 332 -9.57 3.26 13.28
N TRP A 333 -10.59 2.48 12.90
CA TRP A 333 -11.81 2.99 12.27
C TRP A 333 -12.59 3.95 13.17
N HIS A 334 -12.81 3.61 14.44
CA HIS A 334 -13.54 4.50 15.35
C HIS A 334 -12.79 5.82 15.56
N SER A 335 -11.46 5.78 15.66
CA SER A 335 -10.62 6.97 15.74
C SER A 335 -10.76 7.86 14.51
N ALA A 336 -10.88 7.30 13.30
CA ALA A 336 -11.10 8.09 12.08
C ALA A 336 -12.55 8.62 11.97
N ILE A 337 -13.55 7.76 12.16
CA ILE A 337 -14.97 8.08 12.04
C ILE A 337 -15.39 9.20 13.00
N ASN A 338 -14.85 9.21 14.22
CA ASN A 338 -15.21 10.21 15.24
C ASN A 338 -14.70 11.63 14.93
N LEU A 339 -13.85 11.80 13.91
CA LEU A 339 -13.33 13.11 13.50
C LEU A 339 -14.26 13.83 12.52
N ASN A 340 -15.24 13.13 11.96
CA ASN A 340 -16.08 13.59 10.86
C ASN A 340 -15.23 14.16 9.69
N THR A 341 -14.15 13.46 9.31
CA THR A 341 -13.35 13.82 8.14
C THR A 341 -14.11 13.50 6.86
N THR A 342 -13.90 14.30 5.82
CA THR A 342 -14.52 14.07 4.51
C THR A 342 -14.05 12.76 3.88
N LEU A 343 -12.78 12.40 4.07
CA LEU A 343 -12.16 11.22 3.47
C LEU A 343 -11.54 10.31 4.54
N ILE A 344 -11.52 9.01 4.27
CA ILE A 344 -10.76 8.00 5.02
C ILE A 344 -10.07 7.09 4.00
N ALA A 345 -8.81 6.73 4.24
CA ALA A 345 -8.10 5.75 3.42
C ALA A 345 -7.80 4.48 4.22
N VAL A 346 -7.80 3.33 3.55
CA VAL A 346 -7.40 2.03 4.13
C VAL A 346 -6.00 1.66 3.65
N THR A 347 -5.08 1.42 4.58
CA THR A 347 -3.76 0.84 4.34
C THR A 347 -3.77 -0.61 4.83
N SER A 348 -3.94 -1.61 3.96
CA SER A 348 -4.01 -1.57 2.49
C SER A 348 -4.97 -2.63 1.96
N PHE A 349 -5.25 -2.63 0.65
CA PHE A 349 -5.90 -3.78 0.03
C PHE A 349 -4.96 -4.99 0.10
N ASN A 350 -3.76 -4.86 -0.46
CA ASN A 350 -2.86 -5.99 -0.73
C ASN A 350 -1.37 -5.69 -0.54
N ALA A 351 -0.93 -4.88 0.42
CA ALA A 351 0.51 -4.81 0.78
C ALA A 351 0.91 -6.03 1.64
N TRP A 352 1.10 -7.18 1.00
CA TRP A 352 1.39 -8.45 1.66
C TRP A 352 2.71 -8.43 2.43
N ASN A 353 3.74 -7.74 1.92
CA ASN A 353 5.05 -7.63 2.57
C ASN A 353 4.97 -6.89 3.92
N GLU A 354 4.13 -5.85 4.00
CA GLU A 354 3.87 -5.10 5.25
C GLU A 354 2.94 -5.87 6.22
N GLY A 355 2.22 -6.88 5.72
CA GLY A 355 1.18 -7.56 6.50
C GLY A 355 -0.04 -6.69 6.83
N SER A 356 -0.23 -5.58 6.10
CA SER A 356 -1.30 -4.58 6.31
C SER A 356 -2.56 -4.83 5.46
N GLN A 357 -2.58 -5.88 4.65
CA GLN A 357 -3.63 -6.19 3.69
C GLN A 357 -4.98 -6.54 4.35
N ILE A 358 -6.09 -6.10 3.74
CA ILE A 358 -7.44 -6.62 4.01
C ILE A 358 -7.86 -7.71 3.01
N GLU A 359 -7.09 -7.93 1.95
CA GLU A 359 -7.28 -9.01 0.98
C GLU A 359 -7.32 -10.38 1.70
N PRO A 360 -8.17 -11.32 1.25
CA PRO A 360 -8.36 -12.59 1.94
C PRO A 360 -7.08 -13.40 2.14
N ALA A 361 -6.84 -13.83 3.38
CA ALA A 361 -5.71 -14.68 3.76
C ALA A 361 -6.18 -15.99 4.39
N VAL A 362 -5.50 -17.09 4.07
CA VAL A 362 -5.86 -18.45 4.49
C VAL A 362 -4.79 -19.08 5.41
N PRO A 363 -5.18 -19.97 6.34
CA PRO A 363 -4.22 -20.74 7.13
C PRO A 363 -3.31 -21.57 6.24
N ARG A 364 -2.00 -21.47 6.45
CA ARG A 364 -1.01 -22.26 5.72
C ARG A 364 0.18 -22.61 6.61
N TYR A 365 0.67 -23.83 6.44
CA TYR A 365 1.90 -24.31 7.07
C TYR A 365 2.81 -24.89 5.99
N VAL A 366 4.03 -24.37 5.88
CA VAL A 366 5.01 -24.76 4.87
C VAL A 366 6.40 -24.72 5.50
N HIS A 367 7.18 -25.80 5.39
CA HIS A 367 8.60 -25.84 5.80
C HIS A 367 8.91 -25.22 7.18
N LYS A 368 8.16 -25.63 8.21
CA LYS A 368 8.28 -25.14 9.59
C LYS A 368 7.90 -23.66 9.80
N PHE A 369 7.40 -22.98 8.77
CA PHE A 369 6.80 -21.66 8.87
C PHE A 369 5.27 -21.76 8.94
N ILE A 370 4.68 -21.12 9.97
CA ILE A 370 3.23 -20.99 10.12
C ILE A 370 2.87 -19.56 9.73
N TYR A 371 2.12 -19.42 8.64
CA TYR A 371 1.62 -18.12 8.23
C TYR A 371 0.57 -17.62 9.24
N LEU A 372 0.55 -16.31 9.47
CA LEU A 372 -0.56 -15.65 10.15
C LEU A 372 -1.82 -15.77 9.30
N ASP A 373 -2.96 -15.87 9.97
CA ASP A 373 -4.26 -16.10 9.35
C ASP A 373 -5.36 -15.28 10.03
N TYR A 374 -6.56 -15.30 9.43
CA TYR A 374 -7.74 -14.60 9.93
C TYR A 374 -8.67 -15.52 10.73
N GLU A 375 -8.19 -16.71 11.12
CA GLU A 375 -8.99 -17.64 11.89
C GLU A 375 -9.24 -17.09 13.30
N PRO A 376 -10.47 -17.24 13.80
CA PRO A 376 -11.52 -18.15 13.32
C PRO A 376 -12.55 -17.51 12.38
N ASP A 377 -12.40 -16.22 12.05
CA ASP A 377 -13.43 -15.44 11.36
C ASP A 377 -13.51 -15.76 9.86
N GLY A 378 -12.43 -16.28 9.29
CA GLY A 378 -12.36 -16.76 7.91
C GLY A 378 -11.67 -15.75 6.98
N PRO A 379 -11.36 -16.15 5.75
CA PRO A 379 -10.49 -15.40 4.85
C PRO A 379 -11.07 -14.04 4.45
N VAL A 380 -12.39 -13.91 4.31
CA VAL A 380 -13.04 -12.66 3.90
C VAL A 380 -13.35 -11.69 5.06
N PHE A 381 -12.94 -12.00 6.30
CA PHE A 381 -13.33 -11.25 7.50
C PHE A 381 -13.04 -9.75 7.39
N TYR A 382 -11.83 -9.35 6.96
CA TYR A 382 -11.47 -7.93 6.92
C TYR A 382 -12.24 -7.15 5.85
N LEU A 383 -12.56 -7.75 4.70
CA LEU A 383 -13.44 -7.13 3.70
C LEU A 383 -14.83 -6.87 4.27
N GLN A 384 -15.42 -7.86 4.93
CA GLN A 384 -16.74 -7.75 5.56
C GLN A 384 -16.71 -6.70 6.69
N TYR A 385 -15.62 -6.67 7.46
CA TYR A 385 -15.49 -5.76 8.57
C TYR A 385 -15.34 -4.31 8.09
N THR A 386 -14.56 -4.07 7.03
CA THR A 386 -14.50 -2.78 6.33
C THR A 386 -15.90 -2.34 5.90
N GLY A 387 -16.68 -3.24 5.25
CA GLY A 387 -18.06 -2.93 4.85
C GLY A 387 -18.96 -2.51 6.00
N SER A 388 -18.81 -3.10 7.19
CA SER A 388 -19.58 -2.69 8.36
C SER A 388 -19.28 -1.26 8.82
N PHE A 389 -18.02 -0.83 8.74
CA PHE A 389 -17.63 0.55 9.08
C PHE A 389 -18.13 1.53 8.03
N ILE A 390 -18.01 1.21 6.75
CA ILE A 390 -18.51 2.05 5.67
C ILE A 390 -20.04 2.19 5.73
N ALA A 391 -20.77 1.11 6.04
CA ALA A 391 -22.21 1.18 6.26
C ALA A 391 -22.56 2.11 7.43
N SER A 392 -21.75 2.16 8.48
CA SER A 392 -21.95 3.06 9.63
C SER A 392 -21.72 4.55 9.29
N LEU A 393 -20.85 4.85 8.32
CA LEU A 393 -20.62 6.23 7.84
C LEU A 393 -21.85 6.81 7.16
N LYS A 394 -22.58 6.00 6.37
CA LYS A 394 -23.82 6.44 5.70
C LYS A 394 -24.94 6.83 6.67
N ASN A 395 -24.90 6.34 7.91
CA ASN A 395 -25.90 6.68 8.92
C ASN A 395 -25.54 7.96 9.71
N LYS A 396 -24.39 8.59 9.42
CA LYS A 396 -23.89 9.79 10.12
C LYS A 396 -23.77 11.02 9.21
N MET A 397 -23.80 10.85 7.90
CA MET A 397 -23.89 11.91 6.89
C MET A 397 -25.34 12.02 6.45
#